data_AF-A0A533Z2F6-F1
#
_entry.id   AF-A0A533Z2F6-F1
#
_cell.length_a   1.000
_cell.length_b   1.000
_cell.length_c   1.000
_cell.angle_alpha   90.00
_cell.angle_beta   90.00
_cell.angle_gamma   90.00
#
_symmetry.space_group_name_H-M   'P 1'
#
loop_
_entity.id
_entity.type
_entity.pdbx_description
1 polymer ?
#
loop_
_entity_poly.entity_id
_entity_poly.type
_entity_poly.pdbx_seq_one_letter_code
_entity_poly.pdbx_strand_id
1 'polypeptide(L)'
;PLVMFVGAMDWEPNVDAVEHFCREIWPLVQAGAPAARFRIVGRNPDRRVRRLISSSVEVTGLVPSVLDHLRQAAVVVVPLRIGGGTRLKIYEAMAVGKAVISTSVGAEGLDVHPGHDVILADDPGAFARAIVMLLGDLDLRRRYELAAAELAAQYDWSAIGDRFAEVLGTLVGALPSAARYVPAIEA
;
A
#
# COMPACT_ATOMS: atom_id res chain seq x y z
N PRO A 1 -14.77 -12.52 -4.93
CA PRO A 1 -13.32 -12.20 -4.87
C PRO A 1 -13.05 -11.14 -3.78
N LEU A 2 -11.84 -11.11 -3.23
CA LEU A 2 -11.53 -10.28 -2.06
C LEU A 2 -10.75 -9.01 -2.45
N VAL A 3 -11.28 -7.84 -2.09
CA VAL A 3 -10.59 -6.55 -2.13
C VAL A 3 -10.07 -6.25 -0.72
N MET A 4 -8.85 -5.75 -0.59
CA MET A 4 -8.21 -5.59 0.72
C MET A 4 -7.62 -4.21 0.93
N PHE A 5 -7.79 -3.67 2.13
CA PHE A 5 -7.04 -2.53 2.66
C PHE A 5 -6.26 -2.97 3.89
N VAL A 6 -5.01 -2.50 4.01
CA VAL A 6 -4.15 -2.74 5.18
C VAL A 6 -3.74 -1.41 5.81
N GLY A 7 -3.88 -1.27 7.13
CA GLY A 7 -3.36 -0.11 7.86
C GLY A 7 -3.84 -0.02 9.30
N ALA A 8 -3.10 0.70 10.14
CA ALA A 8 -3.52 0.99 11.52
C ALA A 8 -4.85 1.78 11.51
N MET A 9 -5.90 1.23 12.12
CA MET A 9 -7.26 1.73 12.01
C MET A 9 -7.65 2.76 13.09
N ASP A 10 -6.65 3.25 13.83
CA ASP A 10 -6.69 4.38 14.76
C ASP A 10 -5.94 5.61 14.19
N TRP A 11 -5.44 5.51 12.96
CA TRP A 11 -4.74 6.58 12.27
C TRP A 11 -5.66 7.31 11.29
N GLU A 12 -5.84 8.62 11.46
CA GLU A 12 -6.87 9.40 10.72
C GLU A 12 -6.82 9.20 9.20
N PRO A 13 -5.67 9.25 8.51
CA PRO A 13 -5.60 8.95 7.08
C PRO A 13 -6.16 7.58 6.68
N ASN A 14 -5.98 6.55 7.50
CA ASN A 14 -6.53 5.23 7.20
C ASN A 14 -8.04 5.18 7.48
N VAL A 15 -8.49 5.81 8.57
CA VAL A 15 -9.92 5.90 8.93
C VAL A 15 -10.69 6.64 7.83
N ASP A 16 -10.21 7.82 7.46
CA ASP A 16 -10.77 8.64 6.37
C ASP A 16 -10.87 7.85 5.06
N ALA A 17 -9.80 7.15 4.70
CA ALA A 17 -9.73 6.40 3.45
C ALA A 17 -10.74 5.27 3.39
N VAL A 18 -10.89 4.47 4.45
CA VAL A 18 -11.85 3.36 4.45
C VAL A 18 -13.29 3.83 4.60
N GLU A 19 -13.54 4.92 5.33
CA GLU A 19 -14.87 5.55 5.37
C GLU A 19 -15.28 6.08 4.00
N HIS A 20 -14.39 6.83 3.34
CA HIS A 20 -14.61 7.34 1.99
C HIS A 20 -14.80 6.20 0.99
N PHE A 21 -13.94 5.18 1.04
CA PHE A 21 -14.04 4.02 0.16
C PHE A 21 -15.38 3.29 0.32
N CYS A 22 -15.79 2.99 1.57
CA CYS A 22 -17.05 2.31 1.82
C CYS A 22 -18.28 3.15 1.42
N ARG A 23 -18.18 4.48 1.47
CA ARG A 23 -19.31 5.38 1.17
C ARG A 23 -19.44 5.69 -0.33
N GLU A 24 -18.33 5.98 -1.00
CA GLU A 24 -18.34 6.54 -2.37
C GLU A 24 -17.90 5.52 -3.44
N ILE A 25 -17.05 4.54 -3.09
CA ILE A 25 -16.42 3.63 -4.07
C ILE A 25 -17.04 2.24 -4.01
N TRP A 26 -17.18 1.67 -2.81
CA TRP A 26 -17.64 0.30 -2.62
C TRP A 26 -19.03 0.02 -3.18
N PRO A 27 -20.03 0.93 -3.10
CA PRO A 27 -21.33 0.71 -3.74
C PRO A 27 -21.23 0.54 -5.26
N LEU A 28 -20.33 1.29 -5.91
CA LEU A 28 -20.09 1.20 -7.35
C LEU A 28 -19.40 -0.12 -7.71
N VAL A 29 -18.46 -0.58 -6.87
CA VAL A 29 -17.84 -1.89 -7.02
C VAL A 29 -18.88 -3.01 -6.87
N GLN A 30 -19.76 -2.93 -5.88
CA GLN A 30 -20.82 -3.91 -5.68
C GLN A 30 -21.80 -3.97 -6.86
N ALA A 31 -22.10 -2.83 -7.50
CA ALA A 31 -22.93 -2.81 -8.70
C ALA A 31 -22.27 -3.55 -9.88
N GLY A 32 -20.95 -3.45 -10.04
CA GLY A 32 -20.19 -4.15 -11.11
C GLY A 32 -19.74 -5.57 -10.75
N ALA A 33 -19.62 -5.89 -9.46
CA ALA A 33 -19.16 -7.18 -8.95
C ALA A 33 -19.88 -7.54 -7.62
N PRO A 34 -21.16 -7.98 -7.67
CA PRO A 34 -21.99 -8.20 -6.48
C PRO A 34 -21.45 -9.25 -5.48
N ALA A 35 -20.61 -10.17 -5.95
CA ALA A 35 -19.96 -11.20 -5.11
C ALA A 35 -18.61 -10.75 -4.53
N ALA A 36 -18.19 -9.50 -4.76
CA ALA A 36 -16.97 -8.97 -4.17
C ALA A 36 -17.15 -8.78 -2.65
N ARG A 37 -16.07 -9.01 -1.90
CA ARG A 37 -16.00 -8.72 -0.46
C ARG A 37 -14.85 -7.75 -0.22
N PHE A 38 -15.02 -6.84 0.72
CA PHE A 38 -13.98 -5.91 1.16
C PHE A 38 -13.51 -6.30 2.55
N ARG A 39 -12.21 -6.37 2.77
CA ARG A 39 -11.61 -6.65 4.08
C ARG A 39 -10.64 -5.54 4.47
N ILE A 40 -10.86 -5.00 5.65
CA ILE A 40 -10.02 -3.99 6.28
C ILE A 40 -9.19 -4.70 7.37
N VAL A 41 -7.87 -4.78 7.14
CA VAL A 41 -6.92 -5.46 8.02
C VAL A 41 -6.07 -4.43 8.76
N GLY A 42 -6.01 -4.53 10.09
CA GLY A 42 -5.15 -3.66 10.88
C GLY A 42 -5.51 -3.58 12.35
N ARG A 43 -4.56 -3.17 13.19
CA ARG A 43 -4.82 -3.01 14.63
C ARG A 43 -5.75 -1.82 14.93
N ASN A 44 -6.34 -1.85 16.12
CA ASN A 44 -7.05 -0.74 16.74
C ASN A 44 -8.18 -0.11 15.90
N PRO A 45 -9.23 -0.86 15.50
CA PRO A 45 -10.33 -0.29 14.73
C PRO A 45 -11.06 0.80 15.52
N ASP A 46 -10.95 2.05 15.03
CA ASP A 46 -11.75 3.18 15.48
C ASP A 46 -13.25 2.86 15.37
N ARG A 47 -14.07 3.51 16.20
CA ARG A 47 -15.52 3.31 16.20
C ARG A 47 -16.14 3.58 14.83
N ARG A 48 -15.61 4.54 14.06
CA ARG A 48 -16.03 4.82 12.68
C ARG A 48 -15.77 3.63 11.76
N VAL A 49 -14.59 3.04 11.84
CA VAL A 49 -14.24 1.85 11.03
C VAL A 49 -15.09 0.64 11.41
N ARG A 50 -15.35 0.41 12.70
CA ARG A 50 -16.23 -0.69 13.16
C ARG A 50 -17.66 -0.57 12.62
N ARG A 51 -18.17 0.65 12.41
CA ARG A 51 -19.50 0.88 11.83
C ARG A 51 -19.59 0.53 10.34
N LEU A 52 -18.46 0.32 9.67
CA LEU A 52 -18.43 -0.09 8.26
C LEU A 52 -18.73 -1.58 8.06
N ILE A 53 -18.71 -2.39 9.13
CA ILE A 53 -19.00 -3.83 9.06
C ILE A 53 -20.40 -4.06 8.47
N SER A 54 -20.46 -4.91 7.46
CA SER A 54 -21.70 -5.29 6.77
C SER A 54 -21.58 -6.70 6.18
N SER A 55 -22.57 -7.15 5.42
CA SER A 55 -22.50 -8.46 4.74
C SER A 55 -21.36 -8.54 3.71
N SER A 56 -20.92 -7.41 3.15
CA SER A 56 -19.85 -7.36 2.15
C SER A 56 -18.55 -6.73 2.67
N VAL A 57 -18.53 -6.18 3.89
CA VAL A 57 -17.35 -5.52 4.49
C VAL A 57 -16.97 -6.20 5.81
N GLU A 58 -15.73 -6.66 5.89
CA GLU A 58 -15.13 -7.30 7.07
C GLU A 58 -14.04 -6.41 7.67
N VAL A 59 -14.05 -6.27 9.00
CA VAL A 59 -13.01 -5.55 9.76
C VAL A 59 -12.37 -6.54 10.72
N THR A 60 -11.08 -6.86 10.52
CA THR A 60 -10.43 -7.94 11.28
C THR A 60 -9.94 -7.50 12.66
N GLY A 61 -9.47 -6.26 12.78
CA GLY A 61 -8.62 -5.87 13.90
C GLY A 61 -7.20 -6.43 13.77
N LEU A 62 -6.49 -6.55 14.90
CA LEU A 62 -5.14 -7.12 14.94
C LEU A 62 -5.18 -8.59 14.48
N VAL A 63 -4.26 -8.94 13.59
CA VAL A 63 -4.13 -10.29 13.02
C VAL A 63 -2.74 -10.84 13.26
N PRO A 64 -2.56 -12.16 13.38
CA PRO A 64 -1.23 -12.76 13.57
C PRO A 64 -0.27 -12.51 12.40
N SER A 65 -0.80 -12.39 11.18
CA SER A 65 0.01 -12.26 9.95
C SER A 65 -0.76 -11.46 8.89
N VAL A 66 -0.31 -10.25 8.60
CA VAL A 66 -0.84 -9.44 7.49
C VAL A 66 -0.58 -10.14 6.14
N LEU A 67 0.55 -10.84 6.03
CA LEU A 67 0.95 -11.56 4.82
C LEU A 67 -0.07 -12.63 4.40
N ASP A 68 -0.61 -13.38 5.36
CA ASP A 68 -1.60 -14.41 5.06
C ASP A 68 -2.93 -13.84 4.57
N HIS A 69 -3.26 -12.63 5.01
CA HIS A 69 -4.40 -11.89 4.47
C HIS A 69 -4.11 -11.34 3.08
N LEU A 70 -2.94 -10.72 2.86
CA LEU A 70 -2.54 -10.21 1.54
C LEU A 70 -2.59 -11.31 0.47
N ARG A 71 -2.11 -12.53 0.78
CA ARG A 71 -2.17 -13.69 -0.14
C ARG A 71 -3.59 -14.03 -0.60
N GLN A 72 -4.60 -13.79 0.23
CA GLN A 72 -6.02 -14.04 -0.10
C GLN A 72 -6.65 -12.92 -0.94
N ALA A 73 -6.05 -11.72 -0.97
CA ALA A 73 -6.57 -10.61 -1.75
C ALA A 73 -6.45 -10.92 -3.25
N ALA A 74 -7.50 -10.58 -3.99
CA ALA A 74 -7.43 -10.44 -5.44
C ALA A 74 -6.81 -9.08 -5.78
N VAL A 75 -7.27 -8.01 -5.14
CA VAL A 75 -6.78 -6.64 -5.35
C VAL A 75 -6.55 -5.97 -4.01
N VAL A 76 -5.45 -5.22 -3.88
CA VAL A 76 -5.19 -4.36 -2.72
C VAL A 76 -5.46 -2.92 -3.10
N VAL A 77 -6.17 -2.19 -2.23
CA VAL A 77 -6.57 -0.80 -2.46
C VAL A 77 -5.95 0.13 -1.43
N VAL A 78 -5.50 1.30 -1.86
CA VAL A 78 -4.96 2.36 -1.02
C VAL A 78 -5.62 3.69 -1.40
N PRO A 79 -6.89 3.91 -0.97
CA PRO A 79 -7.70 5.07 -1.34
C PRO A 79 -7.44 6.29 -0.44
N LEU A 80 -6.17 6.57 -0.13
CA LEU A 80 -5.80 7.62 0.81
C LEU A 80 -6.09 9.00 0.20
N ARG A 81 -6.68 9.92 0.97
CA ARG A 81 -6.93 11.31 0.52
C ARG A 81 -6.11 12.35 1.25
N ILE A 82 -5.54 11.94 2.38
CA ILE A 82 -4.76 12.77 3.29
C ILE A 82 -3.59 11.96 3.87
N GLY A 83 -2.68 12.64 4.56
CA GLY A 83 -1.54 12.05 5.29
C GLY A 83 -0.19 12.37 4.65
N GLY A 84 0.89 11.99 5.32
CA GLY A 84 2.28 12.09 4.83
C GLY A 84 3.09 10.82 5.12
N GLY A 85 4.35 10.79 4.69
CA GLY A 85 5.30 9.68 4.89
C GLY A 85 5.30 8.65 3.75
N THR A 86 6.21 7.67 3.76
CA THR A 86 6.26 6.65 2.69
C THR A 86 5.23 5.55 2.92
N ARG A 87 4.43 5.21 1.90
CA ARG A 87 3.30 4.26 2.03
C ARG A 87 3.76 2.85 1.65
N LEU A 88 4.62 2.29 2.51
CA LEU A 88 5.22 0.96 2.28
C LEU A 88 4.19 -0.17 2.07
N LYS A 89 2.94 0.01 2.53
CA LYS A 89 1.85 -0.95 2.27
C LYS A 89 1.62 -1.27 0.79
N ILE A 90 1.98 -0.34 -0.12
CA ILE A 90 1.93 -0.58 -1.56
C ILE A 90 3.02 -1.57 -1.93
N TYR A 91 4.27 -1.34 -1.54
CA TYR A 91 5.37 -2.28 -1.79
C TYR A 91 5.20 -3.63 -1.08
N GLU A 92 4.63 -3.66 0.13
CA GLU A 92 4.27 -4.91 0.81
C GLU A 92 3.27 -5.74 0.01
N ALA A 93 2.23 -5.09 -0.55
CA ALA A 93 1.27 -5.77 -1.42
C ALA A 93 1.91 -6.25 -2.73
N MET A 94 2.72 -5.40 -3.35
CA MET A 94 3.44 -5.69 -4.59
C MET A 94 4.43 -6.86 -4.41
N ALA A 95 5.17 -6.91 -3.30
CA ALA A 95 6.10 -7.99 -2.97
C ALA A 95 5.42 -9.36 -2.81
N VAL A 96 4.13 -9.39 -2.50
CA VAL A 96 3.31 -10.61 -2.41
C VAL A 96 2.60 -10.91 -3.74
N GLY A 97 2.95 -10.19 -4.81
CA GLY A 97 2.39 -10.37 -6.15
C GLY A 97 0.92 -9.99 -6.21
N LYS A 98 0.55 -8.83 -5.64
CA LYS A 98 -0.82 -8.33 -5.66
C LYS A 98 -0.94 -7.11 -6.55
N ALA A 99 -1.98 -7.08 -7.37
CA ALA A 99 -2.35 -5.89 -8.11
C ALA A 99 -2.83 -4.81 -7.12
N VAL A 100 -2.30 -3.61 -7.29
CA VAL A 100 -2.56 -2.47 -6.40
C VAL A 100 -3.30 -1.37 -7.16
N ILE A 101 -4.32 -0.82 -6.52
CA ILE A 101 -4.98 0.42 -6.94
C ILE A 101 -4.82 1.45 -5.83
N SER A 102 -4.36 2.64 -6.17
CA SER A 102 -4.16 3.71 -5.20
C SER A 102 -4.64 5.05 -5.74
N THR A 103 -4.85 6.02 -4.86
CA THR A 103 -4.89 7.43 -5.23
C THR A 103 -3.47 7.95 -5.47
N SER A 104 -3.35 9.09 -6.15
CA SER A 104 -2.08 9.80 -6.29
C SER A 104 -1.48 10.17 -4.93
N VAL A 105 -2.32 10.56 -3.96
CA VAL A 105 -1.90 10.82 -2.57
C VAL A 105 -1.42 9.55 -1.86
N GLY A 106 -2.02 8.40 -2.15
CA GLY A 106 -1.63 7.12 -1.55
C GLY A 106 -0.30 6.60 -2.06
N ALA A 107 0.03 6.89 -3.32
CA ALA A 107 1.27 6.50 -3.98
C ALA A 107 2.39 7.57 -3.88
N GLU A 108 2.13 8.71 -3.23
CA GLU A 108 3.08 9.81 -3.11
C GLU A 108 4.42 9.34 -2.52
N GLY A 109 5.51 9.71 -3.20
CA GLY A 109 6.88 9.38 -2.78
C GLY A 109 7.31 7.95 -3.08
N LEU A 110 6.52 7.18 -3.84
CA LEU A 110 6.89 5.86 -4.36
C LEU A 110 7.27 5.96 -5.84
N ASP A 111 8.24 5.17 -6.26
CA ASP A 111 8.71 5.07 -7.66
C ASP A 111 7.89 4.01 -8.40
N VAL A 112 6.58 4.22 -8.44
CA VAL A 112 5.62 3.34 -9.12
C VAL A 112 5.33 3.88 -10.52
N HIS A 113 4.96 3.01 -11.46
CA HIS A 113 4.68 3.34 -12.85
C HIS A 113 3.18 3.14 -13.14
N PRO A 114 2.37 4.22 -13.10
CA PRO A 114 0.93 4.12 -13.36
C PRO A 114 0.64 3.51 -14.73
N GLY A 115 -0.28 2.55 -14.76
CA GLY A 115 -0.63 1.81 -15.97
C GLY A 115 0.24 0.58 -16.24
N HIS A 116 1.29 0.36 -15.45
CA HIS A 116 2.17 -0.81 -15.57
C HIS A 116 2.15 -1.68 -14.31
N ASP A 117 2.65 -1.16 -13.18
CA ASP A 117 2.73 -1.89 -11.90
C ASP A 117 1.64 -1.49 -10.89
N VAL A 118 1.05 -0.32 -11.06
CA VAL A 118 -0.06 0.21 -10.24
C VAL A 118 -1.11 0.86 -11.13
N ILE A 119 -2.36 0.88 -10.66
CA ILE A 119 -3.39 1.76 -11.22
C ILE A 119 -3.59 2.94 -10.26
N LEU A 120 -3.42 4.16 -10.76
CA LEU A 120 -3.77 5.36 -10.03
C LEU A 120 -5.15 5.87 -10.44
N ALA A 121 -6.00 6.15 -9.46
CA ALA A 121 -7.31 6.74 -9.66
C ALA A 121 -7.67 7.62 -8.46
N ASP A 122 -8.01 8.89 -8.71
CA ASP A 122 -8.40 9.84 -7.66
C ASP A 122 -9.92 10.06 -7.57
N ASP A 123 -10.64 9.79 -8.66
CA ASP A 123 -12.11 9.85 -8.71
C ASP A 123 -12.73 8.53 -8.25
N PRO A 124 -13.78 8.54 -7.40
CA PRO A 124 -14.45 7.33 -6.94
C PRO A 124 -14.94 6.41 -8.06
N GLY A 125 -15.47 6.98 -9.16
CA GLY A 125 -15.95 6.21 -10.30
C GLY A 125 -14.81 5.52 -11.03
N ALA A 126 -13.71 6.22 -11.28
CA ALA A 126 -12.50 5.66 -11.89
C ALA A 126 -11.90 4.55 -11.01
N PHE A 127 -11.83 4.77 -9.69
CA PHE A 127 -11.33 3.80 -8.72
C PHE A 127 -12.17 2.51 -8.75
N ALA A 128 -13.50 2.64 -8.70
CA ALA A 128 -14.41 1.50 -8.76
C ALA A 128 -14.30 0.74 -10.08
N ARG A 129 -14.21 1.43 -11.21
CA ARG A 129 -14.02 0.80 -12.53
C ARG A 129 -12.72 0.01 -12.59
N ALA A 130 -11.62 0.56 -12.05
CA ALA A 130 -10.34 -0.14 -11.98
C ALA A 130 -10.45 -1.44 -11.16
N ILE A 131 -11.14 -1.41 -10.01
CA ILE A 131 -11.39 -2.62 -9.21
C ILE A 131 -12.18 -3.63 -10.03
N VAL A 132 -13.33 -3.24 -10.57
CA VAL A 132 -14.22 -4.15 -11.32
C VAL A 132 -13.48 -4.78 -12.51
N MET A 133 -12.69 -3.98 -13.22
CA MET A 133 -11.84 -4.44 -14.33
C MET A 133 -10.86 -5.53 -13.88
N LEU A 134 -10.10 -5.32 -12.81
CA LEU A 134 -9.14 -6.33 -12.30
C LEU A 134 -9.83 -7.54 -11.66
N LEU A 135 -11.05 -7.39 -11.14
CA LEU A 135 -11.84 -8.51 -10.63
C LEU A 135 -12.41 -9.37 -11.76
N GLY A 136 -12.77 -8.77 -12.90
CA GLY A 136 -13.38 -9.43 -14.05
C GLY A 136 -12.39 -10.00 -15.07
N ASP A 137 -11.17 -9.45 -15.16
CA ASP A 137 -10.13 -9.89 -16.10
C ASP A 137 -8.91 -10.44 -15.34
N LEU A 138 -8.80 -11.77 -15.27
CA LEU A 138 -7.73 -12.47 -14.57
C LEU A 138 -6.36 -12.24 -15.23
N ASP A 139 -6.29 -12.17 -16.56
CA ASP A 139 -5.03 -12.05 -17.29
C ASP A 139 -4.49 -10.62 -17.21
N LEU A 140 -5.38 -9.62 -17.27
CA LEU A 140 -5.01 -8.25 -16.92
C LEU A 140 -4.51 -8.14 -15.49
N ARG A 141 -5.21 -8.75 -14.53
CA ARG A 141 -4.76 -8.71 -13.14
C ARG A 141 -3.39 -9.34 -12.95
N ARG A 142 -3.14 -10.50 -13.56
CA ARG A 142 -1.84 -11.19 -13.51
C ARG A 142 -0.70 -10.35 -14.09
N ARG A 143 -0.96 -9.57 -15.14
CA ARG A 143 0.03 -8.63 -15.69
C ARG A 143 0.44 -7.57 -14.67
N TYR A 144 -0.52 -6.95 -13.98
CA TYR A 144 -0.24 -6.02 -12.89
C TYR A 144 0.45 -6.71 -11.71
N GLU A 145 0.02 -7.91 -11.32
CA GLU A 145 0.63 -8.69 -10.23
C GLU A 145 2.12 -9.00 -10.50
N LEU A 146 2.46 -9.35 -11.74
CA LEU A 146 3.84 -9.63 -12.15
C LEU A 146 4.70 -8.36 -12.14
N ALA A 147 4.24 -7.28 -12.80
CA ALA A 147 4.95 -6.01 -12.85
C ALA A 147 5.16 -5.40 -11.45
N ALA A 148 4.14 -5.52 -10.59
CA ALA A 148 4.23 -5.16 -9.18
C ALA A 148 5.34 -5.93 -8.44
N ALA A 149 5.39 -7.26 -8.59
CA ALA A 149 6.39 -8.09 -7.94
C ALA A 149 7.81 -7.78 -8.43
N GLU A 150 7.99 -7.53 -9.74
CA GLU A 150 9.26 -7.13 -10.34
C GLU A 150 9.76 -5.78 -9.79
N LEU A 151 8.87 -4.80 -9.63
CA LEU A 151 9.21 -3.52 -9.01
C LEU A 151 9.61 -3.71 -7.53
N ALA A 152 8.79 -4.43 -6.76
CA ALA A 152 9.03 -4.62 -5.33
C ALA A 152 10.34 -5.36 -5.04
N ALA A 153 10.79 -6.26 -5.92
CA ALA A 153 12.07 -6.94 -5.79
C ALA A 153 13.28 -5.99 -5.80
N GLN A 154 13.14 -4.77 -6.33
CA GLN A 154 14.18 -3.75 -6.33
C GLN A 154 14.32 -3.05 -4.96
N TYR A 155 13.33 -3.20 -4.09
CA TYR A 155 13.27 -2.59 -2.77
C TYR A 155 13.62 -3.58 -1.64
N ASP A 156 14.40 -4.62 -1.95
CA ASP A 156 14.95 -5.48 -0.91
C ASP A 156 15.88 -4.68 0.02
N TRP A 157 15.75 -4.90 1.32
CA TRP A 157 16.51 -4.17 2.34
C TRP A 157 18.02 -4.35 2.18
N SER A 158 18.46 -5.49 1.65
CA SER A 158 19.87 -5.71 1.31
C SER A 158 20.36 -4.71 0.27
N ALA A 159 19.63 -4.56 -0.84
CA ALA A 159 19.95 -3.64 -1.93
C ALA A 159 19.90 -2.17 -1.49
N ILE A 160 18.91 -1.78 -0.68
CA ILE A 160 18.81 -0.41 -0.14
C ILE A 160 19.95 -0.13 0.84
N GLY A 161 20.26 -1.08 1.73
CA GLY A 161 21.33 -0.97 2.71
C GLY A 161 22.70 -0.83 2.06
N ASP A 162 22.99 -1.67 1.07
CA ASP A 162 24.26 -1.66 0.34
C ASP A 162 24.45 -0.34 -0.42
N ARG A 163 23.40 0.14 -1.10
CA ARG A 163 23.44 1.42 -1.83
C ARG A 163 23.62 2.61 -0.90
N PHE A 164 22.96 2.61 0.26
CA PHE A 164 23.14 3.65 1.26
C PHE A 164 24.57 3.62 1.85
N ALA A 165 25.10 2.43 2.14
CA ALA A 165 26.46 2.26 2.61
C ALA A 165 27.49 2.72 1.57
N GLU A 166 27.27 2.47 0.27
CA GLU A 166 28.12 2.93 -0.83
C GLU A 166 28.15 4.47 -0.93
N VAL A 167 26.99 5.11 -0.84
CA VAL A 167 26.89 6.59 -0.84
C VAL A 167 27.61 7.18 0.37
N LEU A 168 27.40 6.61 1.56
CA LEU A 168 28.10 7.05 2.77
C LEU A 168 29.61 6.84 2.65
N GLY A 169 30.05 5.70 2.14
CA GLY A 169 31.47 5.40 1.90
C GLY A 169 32.12 6.38 0.94
N THR A 170 31.42 6.74 -0.14
CA THR A 170 31.87 7.73 -1.12
C THR A 170 32.00 9.12 -0.51
N LEU A 171 31.00 9.55 0.25
CA LEU A 171 31.00 10.86 0.91
C LEU A 171 32.08 10.94 1.99
N VAL A 172 32.24 9.90 2.81
CA VAL A 172 33.30 9.85 3.84
C VAL A 172 34.69 9.79 3.21
N GLY A 173 34.86 9.09 2.09
CA GLY A 173 36.11 9.05 1.33
C GLY A 173 36.46 10.37 0.62
N ALA A 174 35.45 11.18 0.28
CA ALA A 174 35.61 12.48 -0.37
C ALA A 174 35.80 13.66 0.62
N LEU A 175 35.67 13.45 1.93
CA LEU A 175 35.88 14.49 2.93
C LEU A 175 37.38 14.80 3.10
N PRO A 176 37.81 16.08 3.03
CA PRO A 176 39.18 16.47 3.35
C PRO A 176 39.56 16.05 4.78
N SER A 177 40.79 15.56 4.96
CA SER A 177 41.33 14.99 6.21
C SER A 177 41.20 15.87 7.47
N ALA A 178 40.88 17.17 7.34
CA ALA A 178 40.80 18.12 8.43
C ALA A 178 39.50 18.04 9.27
N ALA A 179 38.49 17.24 8.88
CA ALA A 179 37.21 17.16 9.59
C ALA A 179 37.11 16.03 10.64
N ARG A 180 38.20 15.32 10.94
CA ARG A 180 38.20 14.27 11.98
C ARG A 180 38.25 14.89 13.38
N TYR A 181 37.09 15.32 13.87
CA TYR A 181 36.92 15.68 15.28
C TYR A 181 36.99 14.42 16.14
N VAL A 182 38.03 14.33 16.97
CA VAL A 182 38.14 13.35 18.06
C VAL A 182 37.89 14.12 19.36
N PRO A 183 36.76 13.94 20.06
CA PRO A 183 36.61 14.54 21.38
C PRO A 183 37.54 13.80 22.34
N ALA A 184 38.45 14.54 22.96
CA ALA A 184 39.19 14.04 24.12
C ALA A 184 38.18 13.84 25.26
N ILE A 185 38.00 12.58 25.67
CA ILE A 185 37.35 12.25 26.93
C ILE A 185 38.44 12.40 28.00
N GLU A 186 38.42 13.52 28.72
CA GLU A 186 39.19 13.65 29.96
C GLU A 186 38.40 12.99 31.11
N ALA A 187 39.18 12.29 31.95
CA ALA A 187 38.77 11.36 33.00
C ALA A 187 38.26 12.03 34.29
#